data_AF-A0A843HFU5-F1
#
_entry.id   AF-A0A843HFU5-F1
#
_cell.length_a   1.000
_cell.length_b   1.000
_cell.length_c   1.000
_cell.angle_alpha   90.00
_cell.angle_beta   90.00
_cell.angle_gamma   90.00
#
_symmetry.space_group_name_H-M   'P 1'
#
loop_
_entity.id
_entity.type
_entity.pdbx_description
1 polymer ?
#
loop_
_entity_poly.entity_id
_entity_poly.type
_entity_poly.pdbx_seq_one_letter_code
_entity_poly.pdbx_strand_id
1 'polypeptide(L)' 'MAVQVKIAEYLHENGIKKKFVAEKAGIKNYRFSHIIHNQTEMKVDEFERICRALGVTPEKFMDFNPNE' A
#
# COMPACT_ATOMS: atom_id res chain seq x y z
N MET A 1 2.36 -9.22 -10.23
CA MET A 1 1.32 -8.91 -9.22
C MET A 1 1.30 -7.40 -8.98
N ALA A 2 0.13 -6.76 -8.85
CA ALA A 2 0.05 -5.31 -8.65
C ALA A 2 0.53 -4.88 -7.25
N VAL A 3 1.18 -3.71 -7.14
CA VAL A 3 1.72 -3.16 -5.88
C VAL A 3 0.64 -3.08 -4.79
N GLN A 4 -0.58 -2.71 -5.18
CA GLN A 4 -1.76 -2.64 -4.32
C GLN A 4 -2.06 -3.97 -3.61
N VAL A 5 -1.96 -5.08 -4.35
CA VAL A 5 -2.24 -6.43 -3.83
C VAL A 5 -1.14 -6.84 -2.85
N LYS A 6 0.13 -6.55 -3.17
CA LYS A 6 1.26 -6.81 -2.26
C LYS A 6 1.13 -6.05 -0.94
N ILE A 7 0.63 -4.80 -0.98
CA ILE A 7 0.32 -4.03 0.23
C ILE A 7 -0.76 -4.76 1.03
N ALA A 8 -1.85 -5.20 0.40
CA ALA A 8 -2.93 -5.91 1.08
C ALA A 8 -2.46 -7.20 1.78
N GLU A 9 -1.65 -8.00 1.09
CA GLU A 9 -1.04 -9.23 1.61
C GLU A 9 -0.13 -8.93 2.80
N TYR A 10 0.76 -7.94 2.66
CA TYR A 10 1.65 -7.52 3.74
C TYR A 10 0.87 -7.12 5.01
N LEU A 11 -0.24 -6.39 4.87
CA LEU A 11 -1.08 -6.04 6.02
C LEU A 11 -1.67 -7.28 6.69
N HIS A 12 -2.13 -8.24 5.90
CA HIS A 12 -2.70 -9.49 6.40
C HIS A 12 -1.68 -10.33 7.16
N GLU A 13 -0.51 -10.57 6.55
CA GLU A 13 0.58 -11.38 7.11
C GLU A 13 1.13 -10.79 8.41
N ASN A 14 1.16 -9.46 8.54
CA ASN A 14 1.69 -8.77 9.72
C ASN A 14 0.60 -8.40 10.74
N GLY A 15 -0.66 -8.81 10.54
CA GLY A 15 -1.76 -8.48 11.44
C GLY A 15 -2.07 -6.98 11.55
N ILE A 16 -1.69 -6.20 10.53
CA ILE A 16 -1.83 -4.75 10.52
C ILE A 16 -3.25 -4.38 10.08
N LYS A 17 -3.95 -3.62 10.92
CA LYS A 17 -5.31 -3.16 10.61
C LYS A 17 -5.27 -2.12 9.49
N LYS A 18 -6.05 -2.35 8.41
CA LYS A 18 -6.21 -1.40 7.29
C LYS A 18 -6.52 0.03 7.76
N LYS A 19 -7.42 0.16 8.73
CA LYS A 19 -7.83 1.44 9.33
C LYS A 19 -6.65 2.21 9.94
N PHE A 20 -5.76 1.52 10.64
CA PHE A 20 -4.58 2.13 11.25
C PHE A 20 -3.65 2.75 10.19
N VAL A 21 -3.41 2.04 9.10
CA VAL A 21 -2.56 2.51 8.00
C VAL A 21 -3.21 3.67 7.26
N ALA A 22 -4.52 3.58 6.98
CA ALA A 22 -5.27 4.66 6.33
C ALA A 22 -5.21 5.96 7.13
N GLU A 23 -5.43 5.89 8.45
CA GLU A 23 -5.35 7.05 9.35
C GLU A 23 -3.94 7.64 9.39
N LYS A 24 -2.91 6.79 9.57
CA LYS A 24 -1.51 7.23 9.62
C LYS A 24 -1.00 7.78 8.28
N ALA A 25 -1.49 7.23 7.17
CA ALA A 25 -1.23 7.75 5.83
C ALA A 25 -2.08 8.98 5.51
N GLY A 26 -3.09 9.34 6.31
CA GLY A 26 -4.05 10.43 6.05
C GLY A 26 -4.92 10.20 4.80
N ILE A 27 -5.24 8.94 4.51
CA ILE A 27 -6.10 8.51 3.41
C ILE A 27 -7.45 8.11 4.00
N LYS A 28 -8.56 8.50 3.35
CA LYS A 28 -9.90 8.08 3.79
C LYS A 28 -10.01 6.54 3.75
N ASN A 29 -10.58 5.93 4.80
CA ASN A 29 -10.70 4.47 4.93
C ASN A 29 -11.30 3.78 3.70
N TYR A 30 -12.39 4.33 3.13
CA TYR A 30 -13.02 3.75 1.93
C TYR A 30 -12.06 3.76 0.73
N ARG A 31 -11.31 4.85 0.57
CA ARG A 31 -10.36 5.02 -0.54
C ARG A 31 -9.17 4.08 -0.36
N PHE A 32 -8.62 4.00 0.84
CA PHE A 32 -7.53 3.06 1.13
C PHE A 32 -7.96 1.61 0.85
N SER A 33 -9.20 1.24 1.21
CA SER A 33 -9.76 -0.07 0.88
C SER A 33 -9.82 -0.30 -0.63
N HIS A 34 -10.30 0.67 -1.42
CA HIS A 34 -10.32 0.56 -2.87
C HIS A 34 -8.91 0.46 -3.47
N ILE A 35 -7.94 1.19 -2.91
CA ILE A 35 -6.54 1.13 -3.34
C ILE A 35 -6.01 -0.29 -3.18
N ILE A 36 -6.00 -0.83 -1.96
CA ILE A 36 -5.36 -2.14 -1.69
C ILE A 36 -6.10 -3.32 -2.32
N HIS A 37 -7.38 -3.16 -2.67
CA HIS A 37 -8.15 -4.13 -3.45
C HIS A 37 -8.06 -3.91 -4.97
N ASN A 38 -7.18 -3.02 -5.43
CA ASN A 38 -6.96 -2.69 -6.84
C ASN A 38 -8.24 -2.25 -7.59
N GLN A 39 -9.17 -1.60 -6.89
CA GLN A 39 -10.42 -1.07 -7.43
C GLN A 39 -10.28 0.39 -7.91
N THR A 40 -9.16 1.03 -7.60
CA THR A 40 -8.85 2.40 -8.03
C THR A 40 -7.33 2.55 -8.19
N GLU A 41 -6.93 3.50 -9.03
CA GLU A 41 -5.52 3.85 -9.16
C GLU A 41 -4.97 4.45 -7.86
N MET A 42 -3.76 4.02 -7.52
CA MET A 42 -2.99 4.54 -6.41
C MET A 42 -2.07 5.65 -6.93
N LYS A 43 -2.18 6.85 -6.39
CA LYS A 43 -1.27 7.93 -6.74
C LYS A 43 0.10 7.73 -6.10
N VAL A 44 1.13 8.32 -6.69
CA VAL A 44 2.52 8.23 -6.19
C VAL A 44 2.63 8.80 -4.77
N ASP A 45 1.97 9.93 -4.48
CA ASP A 45 1.96 10.54 -3.15
C ASP A 45 1.26 9.65 -2.11
N GLU A 46 0.21 8.95 -2.51
CA GLU A 46 -0.48 7.98 -1.64
C GLU A 46 0.40 6.79 -1.34
N PHE A 47 1.08 6.26 -2.36
CA PHE A 47 2.01 5.16 -2.19
C PHE A 47 3.16 5.52 -1.23
N GLU A 48 3.75 6.71 -1.39
CA GLU A 48 4.78 7.22 -0.50
C GLU A 48 4.27 7.33 0.95
N ARG A 49 3.07 7.91 1.14
CA ARG A 49 2.45 8.05 2.48
C ARG A 49 2.14 6.70 3.11
N ILE A 50 1.73 5.71 2.33
CA ILE A 50 1.52 4.34 2.80
C ILE A 50 2.84 3.70 3.24
N CYS A 51 3.91 3.83 2.45
CA CYS A 51 5.24 3.31 2.81
C CYS A 51 5.74 3.94 4.12
N ARG A 52 5.62 5.27 4.25
CA ARG A 52 5.95 6.00 5.49
C ARG A 52 5.09 5.56 6.69
N ALA A 53 3.79 5.32 6.47
CA ALA A 53 2.90 4.84 7.52
C ALA A 53 3.29 3.43 8.01
N LEU A 54 3.73 2.58 7.09
CA LEU A 54 4.20 1.22 7.37
C LEU A 54 5.65 1.17 7.88
N GLY A 55 6.44 2.23 7.69
CA GLY A 55 7.85 2.26 8.05
C GLY A 55 8.71 1.35 7.16
N VAL A 56 8.32 1.19 5.89
CA VAL A 56 9.02 0.34 4.91
C VAL A 56 9.46 1.17 3.69
N THR A 57 10.46 0.68 2.97
CA THR A 57 10.90 1.27 1.70
C THR A 57 9.98 0.86 0.54
N PRO A 58 9.85 1.67 -0.53
CA PRO A 58 9.10 1.33 -1.75
C PRO A 58 9.48 -0.01 -2.39
N GLU A 59 10.76 -0.37 -2.33
CA GLU A 59 11.34 -1.63 -2.82
C GLU A 59 10.71 -2.86 -2.17
N LYS A 60 10.07 -2.70 -1.00
CA LYS A 60 9.33 -3.79 -0.35
C LYS A 60 8.16 -4.29 -1.21
N PHE A 61 7.57 -3.41 -2.04
CA PHE A 61 6.41 -3.72 -2.86
C PHE A 61 6.68 -3.64 -4.36
N MET A 62 7.74 -2.93 -4.77
CA MET A 62 8.15 -2.83 -6.17
C MET A 62 9.27 -3.83 -6.45
N ASP A 63 9.03 -4.74 -7.39
CA ASP A 63 10.11 -5.56 -7.91
C ASP A 63 10.84 -4.72 -8.96
N PHE A 64 12.14 -4.52 -8.78
CA PHE A 64 12.96 -3.93 -9.83
C PHE A 64 13.50 -5.06 -10.71
N ASN A 65 12.93 -5.19 -11.91
CA ASN A 65 13.46 -6.08 -12.94
C ASN A 65 14.01 -5.25 -14.10
N PRO A 66 15.34 -5.04 -14.20
CA PRO A 66 15.93 -4.23 -15.26
C PRO A 66 15.89 -4.90 -16.65
N ASN A 67 15.35 -6.11 -16.76
CA ASN A 67 15.31 -6.90 -17.99
C ASN A 67 13.88 -7.16 -18.53
N GLU A 68 12.86 -6.46 -18.01
CA GLU A 68 11.48 -6.44 -18.56
C GLU A 68 11.21 -5.17 -19.39
#